data_AF-A0A392SK97-F1
#
_entry.id   AF-A0A392SK97-F1
#
_cell.length_a   1.000
_cell.length_b   1.000
_cell.length_c   1.000
_cell.angle_alpha   90.00
_cell.angle_beta   90.00
_cell.angle_gamma   90.00
#
_symmetry.space_group_name_H-M   'P 1'
#
loop_
_entity.id
_entity.type
_entity.pdbx_description
1 polymer ?
#
loop_
_entity_poly.entity_id
_entity_poly.type
_entity_poly.pdbx_seq_one_letter_code
_entity_poly.pdbx_strand_id
1 'polypeptide(L)'
;TVVFPKPEEESQLLNTKQVKESMKEHAELFAVFTSLKLESEVKVEELPVVCEFPGVFPGDVSDVPPEREVEFTIDLVPGTSPISMAPYRMSASELKELKKQL
;
A
#
# COMPACT_ATOMS: atom_id res chain seq x y z
N THR A 1 19.71 -0.24 -30.52
CA THR A 1 20.43 0.59 -29.53
C THR A 1 19.44 1.56 -28.93
N VAL A 2 19.05 1.36 -27.68
CA VAL A 2 18.07 2.23 -27.00
C VAL A 2 18.80 3.50 -26.57
N VAL A 3 18.43 4.62 -27.18
CA VAL A 3 18.97 5.95 -26.84
C VAL A 3 17.98 6.58 -25.86
N PHE A 4 18.44 6.81 -24.63
CA PHE A 4 17.67 7.54 -23.64
C PHE A 4 17.84 9.05 -23.86
N PRO A 5 16.75 9.83 -23.89
CA PRO A 5 16.85 11.29 -23.88
C PRO A 5 17.42 11.76 -22.54
N LYS A 6 18.27 12.79 -22.58
CA LYS A 6 18.83 13.42 -21.38
C LYS A 6 17.72 14.16 -20.62
N PRO A 7 17.67 14.05 -19.28
CA PRO A 7 16.80 14.90 -18.49
C PRO A 7 17.44 16.30 -18.43
N GLU A 8 17.04 17.18 -19.35
CA GLU A 8 17.14 18.62 -19.12
C GLU A 8 15.85 19.10 -18.47
N GLU A 9 15.68 18.72 -17.19
CA GLU A 9 14.91 19.51 -16.24
C GLU A 9 15.66 19.43 -14.91
N GLU A 10 16.38 20.52 -14.63
CA GLU A 10 17.19 20.76 -13.44
C GLU A 10 16.32 20.60 -12.19
N SER A 11 16.23 19.38 -11.65
CA SER A 11 15.86 19.21 -10.25
C SER A 11 16.95 19.87 -9.41
N GLN A 12 16.65 21.04 -8.86
CA GLN A 12 17.56 21.77 -7.98
C GLN A 12 17.82 20.91 -6.74
N LEU A 13 18.84 20.06 -6.84
CA LEU A 13 19.26 19.14 -5.81
C LEU A 13 19.88 19.99 -4.70
N LEU A 14 19.15 20.14 -3.60
CA LEU A 14 19.58 20.94 -2.45
C LEU A 14 20.99 20.51 -2.02
N ASN A 15 21.89 21.48 -1.91
CA ASN A 15 23.27 21.23 -1.51
C ASN A 15 23.30 20.63 -0.09
N THR A 16 24.09 19.58 0.10
CA THR A 16 24.30 18.85 1.37
C THR A 16 24.54 19.73 2.61
N LYS A 17 25.01 20.96 2.45
CA LYS A 17 25.15 21.93 3.55
C LYS A 17 23.82 22.52 4.01
N GLN A 18 22.86 22.71 3.10
CA GLN A 18 21.53 23.26 3.40
C GLN A 18 20.61 22.23 4.06
N VAL A 19 20.76 20.95 3.73
CA VAL A 19 20.01 19.83 4.35
C VAL A 19 20.28 19.71 5.85
N LYS A 20 21.48 20.09 6.32
CA LYS A 20 21.83 20.06 7.75
C LYS A 20 21.26 21.25 8.53
N GLU A 21 21.03 22.38 7.88
CA GLU A 21 20.47 23.59 8.51
C GLU A 21 18.94 23.48 8.66
N SER A 22 18.27 22.80 7.71
CA SER A 22 16.82 22.56 7.70
C SER A 22 16.32 21.48 8.70
N MET A 23 17.21 20.81 9.43
CA MET A 23 16.81 19.91 10.53
C MET A 23 16.16 20.63 11.72
N LYS A 24 16.33 21.95 11.84
CA LYS A 24 15.62 22.79 12.83
C LYS A 24 14.28 23.31 12.29
N GLU A 25 14.17 23.38 10.97
CA GLU A 25 13.01 23.72 10.14
C GLU A 25 12.14 22.49 9.86
N HIS A 26 12.48 21.33 10.42
CA HIS A 26 11.90 20.03 10.08
C HIS A 26 10.42 19.90 10.45
N ALA A 27 9.96 20.63 11.48
CA ALA A 27 8.55 20.72 11.84
C ALA A 27 7.76 21.58 10.84
N GLU A 28 8.36 22.65 10.34
CA GLU A 28 7.77 23.54 9.33
C GLU A 28 7.79 22.88 7.94
N LEU A 29 8.88 22.19 7.59
CA LEU A 29 8.97 21.36 6.38
C LEU A 29 7.96 20.22 6.41
N PHE A 30 7.76 19.59 7.57
CA PHE A 30 6.72 18.58 7.75
C PHE A 30 5.32 19.19 7.62
N ALA A 31 5.07 20.36 8.21
CA ALA A 31 3.79 21.06 8.09
C ALA A 31 3.49 21.45 6.63
N VAL A 32 4.46 22.02 5.92
CA VAL A 32 4.34 22.36 4.49
C VAL A 32 4.13 21.09 3.66
N PHE A 33 4.89 20.02 3.91
CA PHE A 33 4.71 18.75 3.22
C PHE A 33 3.33 18.13 3.50
N THR A 34 2.82 18.21 4.73
CA THR A 34 1.48 17.74 5.07
C THR A 34 0.39 18.61 4.44
N SER A 35 0.56 19.93 4.37
CA SER A 35 -0.39 20.84 3.73
C SER A 35 -0.42 20.65 2.21
N LEU A 36 0.73 20.45 1.58
CA LEU A 36 0.81 20.10 0.16
C LEU A 36 0.12 18.75 -0.12
N LYS A 37 0.28 17.77 0.78
CA LYS A 37 -0.36 16.45 0.67
C LYS A 37 -1.85 16.46 1.02
N LEU A 38 -2.30 17.43 1.84
CA LEU A 38 -3.69 17.65 2.24
C LEU A 38 -4.48 18.42 1.17
N GLU A 39 -3.85 19.41 0.52
CA GLU A 39 -4.42 20.12 -0.64
C GLU A 39 -4.43 19.25 -1.88
N SER A 40 -3.47 18.33 -2.00
CA SER A 40 -3.47 17.29 -3.00
C SER A 40 -4.32 16.10 -2.51
N GLU A 41 -5.64 16.26 -2.44
CA GLU A 41 -6.56 15.11 -2.51
C GLU A 41 -6.50 14.54 -3.93
N VAL A 42 -5.32 14.04 -4.31
CA VAL A 42 -5.09 13.37 -5.57
C VAL A 42 -5.80 12.05 -5.42
N LYS A 43 -6.90 11.92 -6.14
CA LYS A 43 -7.61 10.67 -6.36
C LYS A 43 -6.56 9.63 -6.74
N VAL A 44 -6.53 8.51 -6.03
CA VAL A 44 -5.52 7.46 -6.24
C VAL A 44 -5.52 6.99 -7.70
N GLU A 45 -6.68 7.08 -8.34
CA GLU A 45 -6.95 6.83 -9.76
C GLU A 45 -6.17 7.76 -10.71
N GLU A 46 -5.77 8.96 -10.27
CA GLU A 46 -5.02 9.96 -11.07
C GLU A 46 -3.51 9.78 -10.94
N LEU A 47 -3.02 8.90 -10.07
CA LEU A 47 -1.61 8.61 -9.96
C LEU A 47 -1.12 7.92 -11.25
N PRO A 48 -0.03 8.39 -11.90
CA PRO A 48 0.46 7.81 -13.14
C PRO A 48 0.67 6.29 -13.08
N VAL A 49 1.17 5.79 -11.95
CA VAL A 49 1.36 4.34 -11.71
C VAL A 49 0.04 3.58 -11.66
N VAL A 50 -1.04 4.17 -11.13
CA VAL A 50 -2.35 3.49 -11.07
C VAL A 50 -3.00 3.46 -12.45
N CYS A 51 -2.85 4.54 -13.22
CA CYS A 51 -3.25 4.59 -14.63
C CYS A 51 -2.52 3.56 -15.51
N GLU A 52 -1.26 3.23 -15.21
CA GLU A 52 -0.49 2.20 -15.91
C GLU A 52 -1.00 0.78 -15.63
N PHE A 53 -1.68 0.55 -14.50
CA PHE A 53 -2.14 -0.77 -14.06
C PHE A 53 -3.64 -0.79 -13.70
N PRO A 54 -4.56 -0.52 -14.65
CA PRO A 54 -5.99 -0.39 -14.36
C PRO A 54 -6.66 -1.69 -13.88
N GLY A 55 -6.06 -2.85 -14.14
CA GLY A 55 -6.54 -4.16 -13.68
C GLY A 55 -6.02 -4.61 -12.32
N VAL A 56 -5.05 -3.91 -11.73
CA VAL A 56 -4.44 -4.25 -10.43
C VAL A 56 -5.14 -3.53 -9.27
N PHE A 57 -5.74 -2.37 -9.55
CA PHE A 57 -6.46 -1.55 -8.57
C PHE A 57 -7.93 -1.37 -8.95
N PRO A 58 -8.72 -2.46 -9.06
CA PRO A 58 -10.16 -2.33 -9.25
C PRO A 58 -10.80 -1.64 -8.03
N GLY A 59 -11.84 -0.83 -8.25
CA GLY A 59 -12.55 -0.14 -7.17
C GLY A 59 -13.19 -1.09 -6.15
N ASP A 60 -13.47 -2.33 -6.58
CA ASP A 60 -13.94 -3.43 -5.75
C ASP A 60 -12.92 -4.60 -5.82
N VAL A 61 -12.55 -5.16 -4.68
CA VAL A 61 -11.71 -6.37 -4.62
C VAL A 61 -12.63 -7.58 -4.80
N SER A 62 -12.27 -8.54 -5.66
CA SER A 62 -13.00 -9.80 -5.71
C SER A 62 -12.83 -10.55 -4.38
N ASP A 63 -13.93 -10.97 -3.76
CA ASP A 63 -13.92 -11.77 -2.52
C ASP A 63 -13.17 -13.10 -2.70
N VAL A 64 -13.08 -13.58 -3.95
CA VAL A 64 -12.39 -14.80 -4.31
C VAL A 64 -11.04 -14.44 -4.90
N PRO A 65 -9.94 -15.05 -4.44
CA PRO A 65 -8.65 -14.85 -5.10
C PRO A 65 -8.76 -15.22 -6.59
N PRO A 66 -8.14 -14.45 -7.50
CA PRO A 66 -8.14 -14.77 -8.92
C PRO A 66 -7.71 -16.21 -9.18
N GLU A 67 -8.20 -16.80 -10.26
CA GLU A 67 -7.70 -18.11 -10.73
C GLU A 67 -6.18 -18.04 -10.84
N ARG A 68 -5.52 -18.95 -10.13
CA ARG A 68 -4.07 -19.04 -10.12
C ARG A 68 -3.67 -20.15 -11.07
N GLU A 69 -2.60 -19.92 -11.83
CA GLU A 69 -2.04 -20.94 -12.74
C GLU A 69 -1.54 -22.18 -11.99
N VAL A 70 -1.31 -22.07 -10.68
CA VAL A 70 -0.79 -23.14 -9.83
C VAL A 70 -1.74 -23.39 -8.67
N GLU A 71 -2.03 -24.66 -8.42
CA GLU A 71 -2.78 -25.10 -7.25
C GLU A 71 -1.91 -24.99 -5.99
N PHE A 72 -2.45 -24.36 -4.94
CA PHE A 72 -1.76 -24.28 -3.66
C PHE A 72 -2.12 -25.49 -2.79
N THR A 73 -1.13 -26.31 -2.47
CA THR A 73 -1.23 -27.38 -1.47
C THR A 73 -0.63 -26.95 -0.13
N ILE A 74 -1.19 -27.45 0.96
CA ILE A 74 -0.61 -27.28 2.30
C ILE A 74 0.07 -28.60 2.67
N ASP A 75 1.39 -28.62 2.60
CA ASP A 75 2.18 -29.80 2.97
C ASP A 75 2.28 -29.89 4.49
N LEU A 76 1.81 -31.01 5.04
CA LEU A 76 1.88 -31.28 6.47
C LEU A 76 3.09 -32.15 6.80
N VAL A 77 3.73 -31.85 7.94
CA VAL A 77 4.76 -32.75 8.49
C VAL A 77 4.09 -34.08 8.87
N PRO A 78 4.68 -35.24 8.52
CA PRO A 78 4.14 -36.55 8.90
C PRO A 78 3.86 -36.63 10.41
N GLY A 79 2.65 -37.06 10.77
CA GLY A 79 2.19 -37.11 12.16
C GLY A 79 1.44 -35.87 12.65
N THR A 80 1.26 -34.85 11.81
CA THR A 80 0.41 -33.70 12.11
C THR A 80 -1.06 -34.13 12.19
N SER A 81 -1.71 -33.89 13.33
CA SER A 81 -3.14 -34.11 13.51
C SER A 81 -3.94 -32.81 13.34
N PRO A 82 -5.23 -32.87 12.94
CA PRO A 82 -6.10 -31.71 12.93
C PRO A 82 -6.14 -31.01 14.30
N ILE A 83 -6.15 -29.68 14.28
CA ILE A 83 -6.28 -28.85 15.49
C ILE A 83 -7.74 -28.43 15.63
N SER A 84 -8.29 -28.63 16.82
CA SER A 84 -9.63 -28.17 17.18
C SER A 84 -9.56 -27.36 18.47
N MET A 85 -9.84 -26.06 18.37
CA MET A 85 -9.88 -25.15 19.52
C MET A 85 -11.23 -24.44 19.56
N ALA A 86 -11.71 -24.15 20.77
CA ALA A 86 -12.91 -23.35 20.94
C ALA A 86 -12.67 -21.91 20.43
N PRO A 87 -13.62 -21.30 19.70
CA PRO A 87 -13.52 -19.90 19.31
C PRO A 87 -13.40 -18.98 20.53
N TYR A 88 -12.71 -17.86 20.36
CA TYR A 88 -12.67 -16.81 21.38
C TYR A 88 -14.06 -16.20 21.58
N ARG A 89 -14.33 -15.75 22.82
CA ARG A 89 -15.57 -15.04 23.12
C ARG A 89 -15.53 -13.65 22.49
N MET A 90 -16.54 -13.35 21.68
CA MET A 90 -16.74 -12.06 21.04
C MET A 90 -18.05 -11.44 21.53
N SER A 91 -18.09 -10.12 21.61
CA SER A 91 -19.30 -9.35 21.81
C SER A 91 -20.23 -9.41 20.59
N ALA A 92 -21.48 -8.96 20.75
CA ALA A 92 -22.45 -8.93 19.65
C ALA A 92 -22.01 -8.01 18.50
N SER A 93 -21.33 -6.90 18.80
CA SER A 93 -20.80 -5.96 17.80
C SER A 93 -19.64 -6.56 17.00
N GLU A 94 -18.71 -7.24 17.67
CA GLU A 94 -17.58 -7.90 17.01
C GLU A 94 -18.07 -9.04 16.12
N LEU A 95 -19.02 -9.85 16.59
CA LEU A 95 -19.60 -10.92 15.78
C LEU A 95 -20.38 -10.39 14.57
N LYS A 96 -21.03 -9.23 14.72
CA LYS A 96 -21.72 -8.56 13.60
C LYS A 96 -20.73 -8.10 12.53
N GLU A 97 -19.60 -7.54 12.92
CA GLU A 97 -18.56 -7.12 11.97
C GLU A 97 -17.86 -8.31 11.33
N LEU A 98 -17.54 -9.36 12.10
CA LEU A 98 -16.94 -10.59 11.56
C LEU A 98 -17.83 -11.21 10.47
N LYS A 99 -19.14 -11.24 10.69
CA LYS A 99 -20.12 -11.74 9.69
C LYS A 99 -20.23 -10.89 8.43
N LYS A 100 -19.74 -9.65 8.45
CA LYS A 100 -19.71 -8.79 7.26
C LYS A 100 -18.50 -9.11 6.38
N GLN A 101 -17.45 -9.71 6.95
CA GLN A 101 -16.19 -10.04 6.27
C GLN A 101 -16.12 -11.49 5.78
N LEU A 102 -16.99 -12.37 6.30
CA LEU A 102 -17.11 -13.78 5.95
C LEU A 102 -18.28 -14.00 5.00
#